data_AF-A0A447RSV8-F1
#
_entry.id   AF-A0A447RSV8-F1
#
_cell.length_a   1.000
_cell.length_b   1.000
_cell.length_c   1.000
_cell.angle_alpha   90.00
_cell.angle_beta   90.00
_cell.angle_gamma   90.00
#
_symmetry.space_group_name_H-M   'P 1'
#
loop_
_entity.id
_entity.type
_entity.pdbx_description
1 polymer ?
#
loop_
_entity_poly.entity_id
_entity_poly.type
_entity_poly.pdbx_seq_one_letter_code
_entity_poly.pdbx_strand_id
1 'polypeptide(L)'
;MSLCKNAELACEVTLQPLRRYPLDAAILFSDILTIPDAMGLGLYFEAGEGPRFTSPVKSKADVDKLPIPDPEQELGYVMNAVRHHSPRTERRSAADRFFR
;
A
#
# COMPACT_ATOMS: atom_id res chain seq x y z
N MET A 1 6.33 -6.49 7.66
CA MET A 1 5.19 -5.70 7.15
C MET A 1 4.80 -4.50 8.02
N SER A 2 5.68 -3.94 8.86
CA SER A 2 5.28 -2.84 9.77
C SER A 2 5.09 -1.50 9.06
N LEU A 3 5.84 -1.23 7.98
CA LEU A 3 5.83 0.08 7.32
C LEU A 3 4.57 0.32 6.49
N CYS A 4 4.16 -0.64 5.63
CA CYS A 4 2.94 -0.51 4.83
C CYS A 4 1.66 -0.55 5.67
N LYS A 5 1.70 -1.14 6.87
CA LYS A 5 0.55 -1.21 7.80
C LYS A 5 0.44 0.06 8.68
N ASN A 6 1.41 0.98 8.62
CA ASN A 6 1.36 2.27 9.31
C ASN A 6 1.11 3.40 8.30
N ALA A 7 -0.10 3.96 8.32
CA ALA A 7 -0.53 5.00 7.38
C ALA A 7 0.31 6.28 7.45
N GLU A 8 0.78 6.67 8.64
CA GLU A 8 1.60 7.87 8.81
C GLU A 8 2.99 7.70 8.20
N LEU A 9 3.63 6.55 8.45
CA LEU A 9 4.94 6.23 7.87
C LEU A 9 4.85 6.04 6.35
N ALA A 10 3.81 5.36 5.87
CA ALA A 10 3.57 5.20 4.43
C ALA A 10 3.39 6.56 3.75
N CYS A 11 2.63 7.48 4.36
CA CYS A 11 2.48 8.85 3.87
C CYS A 11 3.81 9.62 3.88
N GLU A 12 4.58 9.55 4.96
CA GLU A 12 5.86 10.27 5.08
C GLU A 12 6.86 9.82 4.01
N VAL A 13 7.04 8.49 3.84
CA VAL A 13 7.93 7.94 2.82
C VAL A 13 7.47 8.32 1.42
N THR A 14 6.15 8.32 1.16
CA THR A 14 5.61 8.72 -0.14
C THR A 14 5.93 10.18 -0.49
N LEU A 15 5.97 11.07 0.50
CA LEU A 15 6.23 12.50 0.28
C LEU A 15 7.72 12.86 0.15
N GLN A 16 8.64 11.99 0.58
CA GLN A 16 10.08 12.27 0.53
C GLN A 16 10.60 12.60 -0.88
N PRO A 17 10.24 11.86 -1.96
CA PRO A 17 10.69 12.17 -3.32
C PRO A 17 10.17 13.53 -3.82
N LEU A 18 8.92 13.87 -3.49
CA LEU A 18 8.29 15.14 -3.88
C LEU A 18 8.93 16.37 -3.19
N ARG A 19 9.58 16.19 -2.05
CA ARG A 19 10.36 17.26 -1.40
C ARG A 19 11.72 17.48 -2.06
N ARG A 20 12.23 16.46 -2.76
CA ARG A 20 13.58 16.47 -3.34
C ARG A 20 13.58 16.77 -4.84
N TYR A 21 12.51 16.40 -5.54
CA TYR A 21 12.42 16.50 -6.99
C TYR A 21 11.08 17.11 -7.42
N PRO A 22 11.03 17.87 -8.52
CA PRO A 22 9.79 18.46 -9.04
C PRO A 22 8.99 17.42 -9.82
N LEU A 23 8.39 16.45 -9.12
CA LEU A 23 7.55 15.41 -9.70
C LEU A 23 6.08 15.86 -9.76
N ASP A 24 5.36 15.44 -10.80
CA ASP A 24 3.96 15.83 -11.02
C ASP A 24 2.94 14.96 -10.28
N ALA A 25 3.38 13.86 -9.66
CA ALA A 25 2.51 12.89 -9.00
C ALA A 25 3.20 12.19 -7.83
N ALA A 26 2.37 11.70 -6.90
CA ALA A 26 2.76 10.79 -5.83
C ALA A 26 2.28 9.38 -6.15
N ILE A 27 3.05 8.36 -5.78
CA ILE A 27 2.60 6.96 -5.79
C ILE A 27 2.59 6.44 -4.36
N LEU A 28 1.45 5.93 -3.91
CA LEU A 28 1.30 5.42 -2.54
C LEU A 28 2.36 4.37 -2.23
N PHE A 29 3.10 4.56 -1.14
CA PHE A 29 3.94 3.52 -0.59
C PHE A 29 3.08 2.39 0.01
N SER A 30 2.88 1.33 -0.77
CA SER A 30 2.16 0.11 -0.40
C SER A 30 2.77 -1.10 -1.11
N ASP A 31 2.26 -2.30 -0.83
CA ASP A 31 2.66 -3.55 -1.48
C ASP A 31 1.45 -4.16 -2.22
N ILE A 32 1.69 -4.73 -3.41
CA ILE A 32 0.67 -5.42 -4.20
C ILE A 32 0.19 -6.73 -3.54
N LEU A 33 1.01 -7.32 -2.67
CA LEU A 33 0.74 -8.59 -2.00
C LEU A 33 -0.21 -8.43 -0.79
N THR A 34 -0.67 -7.22 -0.51
CA THR A 34 -1.67 -6.93 0.52
C THR A 34 -3.00 -7.64 0.29
N ILE A 35 -3.43 -7.80 -0.97
CA ILE A 35 -4.66 -8.52 -1.32
C ILE A 35 -4.52 -10.02 -1.01
N PRO A 36 -3.50 -10.74 -1.52
CA PRO A 36 -3.20 -12.11 -1.10
C PRO A 36 -3.05 -12.33 0.41
N ASP A 37 -2.46 -11.37 1.14
CA ASP A 37 -2.36 -11.42 2.61
C ASP A 37 -3.76 -11.38 3.25
N ALA A 38 -4.62 -10.46 2.80
CA ALA A 38 -6.02 -10.35 3.26
C ALA A 38 -6.85 -11.59 2.89
N MET A 39 -6.56 -12.23 1.75
CA MET A 39 -7.17 -13.51 1.36
C MET A 39 -6.74 -14.69 2.24
N GLY A 40 -5.84 -14.49 3.20
CA GLY A 40 -5.42 -15.53 4.16
C GLY A 40 -4.33 -16.46 3.65
N LEU A 41 -3.60 -16.09 2.59
CA LEU A 41 -2.51 -16.91 2.04
C LEU A 41 -1.23 -16.92 2.90
N GLY A 42 -1.20 -16.09 3.94
CA GLY A 42 -0.13 -16.03 4.93
C GLY A 42 1.17 -15.50 4.33
N LEU A 43 1.20 -14.20 4.02
CA LEU A 43 2.38 -13.55 3.46
C LEU A 43 3.48 -13.41 4.51
N TYR A 44 4.70 -13.83 4.16
CA TYR A 44 5.88 -13.67 5.00
C TYR A 44 7.10 -13.30 4.16
N PHE A 45 8.14 -12.81 4.81
CA PHE A 45 9.37 -12.34 4.17
C PHE A 45 10.57 -13.10 4.73
N GLU A 46 11.28 -13.81 3.86
CA GLU A 46 12.57 -14.43 4.18
C GLU A 46 13.70 -13.49 3.77
N ALA A 47 14.67 -13.33 4.67
CA ALA A 47 15.78 -12.40 4.45
C ALA A 47 16.60 -12.85 3.23
N GLY A 48 16.65 -11.98 2.20
CA GLY A 48 17.38 -12.24 0.96
C GLY A 48 16.61 -13.01 -0.11
N GLU A 49 15.42 -13.54 0.19
CA GLU A 49 14.64 -14.34 -0.76
C GLU A 49 13.34 -13.68 -1.24
N GLY A 50 12.94 -12.57 -0.62
CA GLY A 50 11.73 -11.84 -0.96
C GLY A 50 10.47 -12.43 -0.31
N PRO A 51 9.28 -12.03 -0.79
CA PRO A 51 8.00 -12.44 -0.20
C PRO A 51 7.61 -13.88 -0.60
N ARG A 52 7.08 -14.63 0.35
CA ARG A 52 6.54 -15.99 0.16
C ARG A 52 5.18 -16.15 0.85
N PHE A 53 4.43 -17.18 0.45
CA PHE A 53 3.13 -17.54 1.02
C PHE A 53 3.19 -18.90 1.70
N THR A 54 2.60 -19.03 2.88
CA THR A 54 2.51 -20.31 3.58
C THR A 54 1.53 -21.26 2.89
N SER A 55 0.47 -20.73 2.29
CA SER A 55 -0.60 -21.50 1.64
C SER A 55 -0.76 -21.12 0.16
N PRO A 56 0.18 -21.46 -0.72
CA PRO A 56 0.08 -21.14 -2.15
C PRO A 56 -1.08 -21.88 -2.83
N VAL A 57 -1.81 -21.19 -3.69
CA VAL A 57 -2.90 -21.74 -4.52
C VAL A 57 -2.31 -22.64 -5.61
N LYS A 58 -2.70 -23.92 -5.64
CA LYS A 58 -2.16 -24.91 -6.60
C LYS A 58 -3.24 -25.63 -7.42
N SER A 59 -4.51 -25.50 -7.01
CA SER A 59 -5.62 -26.18 -7.65
C SER A 59 -6.84 -25.27 -7.75
N LYS A 60 -7.79 -25.66 -8.62
CA LYS A 60 -9.09 -24.98 -8.71
C LYS A 60 -9.83 -24.98 -7.36
N ALA A 61 -9.74 -26.09 -6.62
CA ALA A 61 -10.38 -26.19 -5.30
C ALA A 61 -9.78 -25.22 -4.27
N ASP A 62 -8.52 -24.80 -4.44
CA ASP A 62 -7.92 -23.77 -3.59
C ASP A 62 -8.45 -22.38 -3.96
N VAL A 63 -8.64 -22.11 -5.26
CA VAL A 63 -9.27 -20.87 -5.75
C VAL A 63 -10.68 -20.72 -5.19
N ASP A 64 -11.47 -21.79 -5.24
CA ASP A 64 -12.87 -21.80 -4.78
C ASP A 64 -13.00 -21.54 -3.26
N LYS A 65 -11.92 -21.72 -2.49
CA LYS A 65 -11.87 -21.46 -1.04
C LYS A 65 -11.40 -20.06 -0.68
N LEU A 66 -10.92 -19.27 -1.65
CA LEU A 66 -10.39 -17.94 -1.35
C LEU A 66 -11.52 -17.00 -0.90
N PRO A 67 -11.42 -16.38 0.29
CA PRO A 67 -12.36 -15.36 0.69
C PRO A 67 -12.17 -14.12 -0.20
N ILE A 68 -13.26 -13.39 -0.43
CA ILE A 68 -13.21 -12.06 -1.04
C ILE A 68 -13.04 -11.07 0.12
N PRO A 69 -11.87 -10.42 0.28
CA PRO A 69 -11.62 -9.55 1.41
C PRO A 69 -12.46 -8.28 1.32
N ASP A 70 -13.02 -7.82 2.44
CA ASP A 70 -13.66 -6.49 2.53
C ASP A 70 -12.56 -5.40 2.53
N PRO A 71 -12.48 -4.54 1.49
CA PRO A 71 -11.42 -3.55 1.39
C PRO A 71 -11.40 -2.52 2.53
N GLU A 72 -12.56 -2.18 3.13
CA GLU A 72 -12.64 -1.19 4.20
C GLU A 72 -12.23 -1.79 5.56
N GLN A 73 -12.40 -3.10 5.75
CA GLN A 73 -12.04 -3.78 6.99
C GLN A 73 -10.64 -4.40 6.91
N GLU A 74 -10.42 -5.28 5.95
CA GLU A 74 -9.21 -6.12 5.88
C GLU A 74 -8.04 -5.40 5.21
N LEU A 75 -8.34 -4.43 4.32
CA LEU A 75 -7.36 -3.53 3.71
C LEU A 75 -7.46 -2.10 4.25
N GLY A 76 -8.12 -1.91 5.39
CA GLY A 76 -8.39 -0.59 5.98
C GLY A 76 -7.14 0.26 6.21
N TYR A 77 -5.98 -0.35 6.46
CA TYR A 77 -4.70 0.38 6.57
C TYR A 77 -4.25 1.01 5.25
N VAL A 78 -4.48 0.34 4.10
CA VAL A 78 -4.21 0.90 2.77
C VAL A 78 -5.18 2.06 2.50
N MET A 79 -6.46 1.86 2.77
CA MET A 79 -7.49 2.88 2.59
C MET A 79 -7.23 4.11 3.47
N ASN A 80 -6.80 3.90 4.71
CA ASN A 80 -6.40 4.96 5.61
C ASN A 80 -5.17 5.71 5.08
N ALA A 81 -4.17 5.01 4.53
CA ALA A 81 -3.00 5.65 3.94
C ALA A 81 -3.39 6.56 2.75
N VAL A 82 -4.30 6.11 1.88
CA VAL A 82 -4.85 6.94 0.78
C VAL A 82 -5.57 8.18 1.32
N ARG A 83 -6.46 8.02 2.31
CA ARG A 83 -7.20 9.13 2.92
C ARG A 83 -6.28 10.16 3.59
N HIS A 84 -5.21 9.72 4.25
CA HIS A 84 -4.22 10.61 4.87
C HIS A 84 -3.34 11.34 3.83
N HIS A 85 -3.17 10.75 2.65
CA HIS A 85 -2.34 11.30 1.59
C HIS A 85 -3.03 12.47 0.88
N SER A 86 -4.29 12.31 0.48
CA SER A 86 -5.07 13.28 -0.32
C SER A 86 -4.94 14.74 0.17
N PRO A 87 -5.22 15.08 1.45
CA PRO A 87 -5.16 16.46 1.92
C PRO A 87 -3.73 17.03 2.00
N ARG A 88 -2.69 16.18 2.10
CA ARG A 88 -1.29 16.62 2.20
C ARG A 88 -0.65 16.87 0.84
N THR A 89 -1.05 16.12 -0.18
CA THR A 89 -0.63 16.37 -1.57
C THR A 89 -1.30 17.59 -2.19
N GLU A 90 -2.60 17.80 -1.93
CA GLU A 90 -3.35 18.94 -2.48
C GLU A 90 -2.79 20.28 -2.01
N ARG A 91 -2.45 20.40 -0.72
CA ARG A 91 -1.85 21.63 -0.14
C ARG A 91 -0.54 22.05 -0.80
N ARG A 92 0.22 21.11 -1.39
CA ARG A 92 1.47 21.44 -2.12
C ARG A 92 1.21 21.75 -3.59
N SER A 93 0.35 20.98 -4.27
CA SER A 93 0.08 21.23 -5.70
C SER A 93 -0.54 22.61 -5.96
N ALA A 94 -1.35 23.13 -5.02
CA ALA A 94 -1.98 24.43 -5.13
C ALA A 94 -1.02 25.60 -4.82
N ALA A 95 -0.12 25.43 -3.84
CA ALA A 95 0.85 26.46 -3.46
C ALA A 95 1.97 26.63 -4.50
N ASP A 96 2.38 25.54 -5.15
CA ASP A 96 3.51 25.56 -6.10
C ASP A 96 3.09 25.86 -7.55
N ARG A 97 1.83 25.62 -7.94
CA ARG A 97 1.33 25.96 -9.30
C ARG A 97 1.01 27.44 -9.50
N PHE A 98 0.78 28.21 -8.43
CA PHE A 98 0.40 29.62 -8.56
C PHE A 98 1.60 30.56 -8.78
N PHE A 99 2.83 30.06 -8.66
CA PHE A 99 4.07 30.82 -8.78
C PHE A 99 5.02 30.32 -9.90
N ARG A 100 4.52 29.55 -10.87
CA ARG A 100 5.25 29.20 -12.11
C ARG A 100 4.52 29.73 -13.33
#